data_AF-A0A956GG93-F1
#
_entry.id   AF-A0A956GG93-F1
#
_cell.length_a   1.000
_cell.length_b   1.000
_cell.length_c   1.000
_cell.angle_alpha   90.00
_cell.angle_beta   90.00
_cell.angle_gamma   90.00
#
_symmetry.space_group_name_H-M   'P 1'
#
loop_
_entity.id
_entity.type
_entity.pdbx_description
1 polymer ?
#
loop_
_entity_poly.entity_id
_entity_poly.type
_entity_poly.pdbx_seq_one_letter_code
_entity_poly.pdbx_strand_id
1 'polypeptide(L)'
;MGSDSSVGVDGAVGDFSRSDQAGGGDGMVSDGTNSDGGIKPPADVGAADVFVPPVPDGSGADGSSSGQSKATVTLTYSGCSASFAGTNHVIVQNDTLTVSSVASGGLSASLQLVLKQTSGTITLSTKHRQQTGTVVNLVTGGTTYTNITFDTAVYTGQKPDPIKGTITINKLSFATGVADVRFSGVTLENVGASHGHCTLDGTVVTTGKSF
;
A
#
# COMPACT_ATOMS: atom_id res chain seq x y z
N MET A 1 54.17 17.52 -34.49
CA MET A 1 55.03 16.32 -34.46
C MET A 1 54.50 15.45 -33.36
N GLY A 2 53.54 14.57 -33.66
CA GLY A 2 53.76 13.11 -33.66
C GLY A 2 53.11 12.56 -32.37
N SER A 3 52.27 11.54 -32.34
CA SER A 3 51.96 10.52 -33.33
C SER A 3 50.55 9.98 -33.05
N ASP A 4 49.87 9.60 -34.13
CA ASP A 4 48.72 8.70 -34.16
C ASP A 4 49.00 7.38 -33.42
N SER A 5 47.97 6.82 -32.80
CA SER A 5 47.83 5.37 -32.61
C SER A 5 46.35 5.02 -32.56
N SER A 6 45.87 4.57 -33.72
CA SER A 6 44.64 3.83 -33.96
C SER A 6 44.82 2.33 -33.62
N VAL A 7 43.74 1.56 -33.80
CA VAL A 7 43.58 0.08 -33.74
C VAL A 7 42.95 -0.39 -32.42
N GLY A 8 41.87 -1.17 -32.36
CA GLY A 8 41.02 -1.87 -33.34
C GLY A 8 39.74 -2.39 -32.64
N VAL A 9 38.57 -2.26 -33.26
CA VAL A 9 37.77 -3.27 -34.01
C VAL A 9 37.43 -4.59 -33.29
N ASP A 10 36.13 -4.91 -33.39
CA ASP A 10 35.50 -6.23 -33.47
C ASP A 10 34.98 -6.93 -32.20
N GLY A 11 33.65 -7.12 -32.19
CA GLY A 11 33.09 -8.46 -32.00
C GLY A 11 32.09 -8.62 -30.85
N ALA A 12 30.80 -8.44 -31.12
CA ALA A 12 29.72 -9.39 -30.76
C ALA A 12 28.35 -8.80 -31.09
N VAL A 13 27.90 -8.99 -32.33
CA VAL A 13 26.48 -8.96 -32.69
C VAL A 13 25.85 -10.25 -32.17
N GLY A 14 25.10 -10.13 -31.07
CA GLY A 14 24.28 -11.19 -30.51
C GLY A 14 23.00 -11.37 -31.32
N ASP A 15 22.82 -12.60 -31.77
CA ASP A 15 21.79 -13.14 -32.65
C ASP A 15 20.35 -12.90 -32.15
N PHE A 16 19.53 -12.29 -33.00
CA PHE A 16 18.07 -12.18 -32.82
C PHE A 16 17.43 -13.45 -33.38
N SER A 17 17.21 -14.45 -32.52
CA SER A 17 16.35 -15.57 -32.85
C SER A 17 14.90 -15.09 -33.02
N ARG A 18 14.52 -14.92 -34.29
CA ARG A 18 13.15 -14.89 -34.78
C ARG A 18 12.52 -16.28 -34.56
N SER A 19 11.41 -16.33 -33.85
CA SER A 19 10.47 -17.45 -33.93
C SER A 19 9.27 -16.99 -34.73
N ASP A 20 9.33 -17.26 -36.02
CA ASP A 20 8.18 -17.31 -36.91
C ASP A 20 7.32 -18.51 -36.51
N GLN A 21 6.14 -18.27 -35.93
CA GLN A 21 5.11 -19.31 -35.82
C GLN A 21 3.85 -18.84 -36.54
N ALA A 22 3.83 -19.15 -37.84
CA ALA A 22 2.66 -19.10 -38.68
C ALA A 22 1.88 -20.42 -38.59
N GLY A 23 0.59 -20.32 -38.31
CA GLY A 23 -0.43 -21.35 -38.42
C GLY A 23 -1.73 -20.69 -37.95
N GLY A 24 -2.69 -20.31 -38.81
CA GLY A 24 -3.21 -21.05 -39.95
C GLY A 24 -4.37 -21.90 -39.45
N GLY A 25 -5.55 -21.28 -39.32
CA GLY A 25 -6.75 -21.92 -38.78
C GLY A 25 -7.99 -21.11 -39.11
N ASP A 26 -8.45 -21.25 -40.35
CA ASP A 26 -9.78 -20.84 -40.82
C ASP A 26 -10.88 -21.59 -40.05
N GLY A 27 -12.01 -20.94 -39.78
CA GLY A 27 -13.25 -21.70 -39.65
C GLY A 27 -14.32 -21.13 -38.71
N MET A 28 -15.35 -20.58 -39.35
CA MET A 28 -16.76 -20.71 -39.01
C MET A 28 -17.35 -19.79 -37.93
N VAL A 29 -17.96 -18.72 -38.47
CA VAL A 29 -19.26 -18.17 -38.05
C VAL A 29 -20.23 -19.27 -37.62
N SER A 30 -20.84 -19.09 -36.45
CA SER A 30 -22.14 -19.67 -36.10
C SER A 30 -22.92 -18.65 -35.30
N ASP A 31 -23.88 -18.08 -36.01
CA ASP A 31 -25.13 -17.53 -35.50
C ASP A 31 -25.81 -18.57 -34.59
N GLY A 32 -26.26 -18.11 -33.43
CA GLY A 32 -26.85 -18.93 -32.39
C GLY A 32 -27.57 -18.07 -31.38
N THR A 33 -28.70 -17.51 -31.81
CA THR A 33 -29.77 -17.00 -30.94
C THR A 33 -30.15 -18.06 -29.89
N ASN A 34 -29.87 -17.80 -28.61
CA ASN A 34 -30.46 -18.58 -27.52
C ASN A 34 -31.56 -17.78 -26.84
N SER A 35 -32.77 -18.05 -27.30
CA SER A 35 -34.01 -17.84 -26.53
C SER A 35 -34.15 -18.93 -25.46
N ASP A 36 -34.70 -18.53 -24.32
CA ASP A 36 -35.62 -19.27 -23.46
C ASP A 36 -35.19 -20.66 -22.93
N GLY A 37 -34.44 -20.65 -21.83
CA GLY A 37 -34.27 -21.80 -20.93
C GLY A 37 -34.66 -21.43 -19.50
N GLY A 38 -35.96 -21.37 -19.22
CA GLY A 38 -36.49 -21.11 -17.88
C GLY A 38 -36.06 -22.19 -16.88
N ILE A 39 -35.18 -21.83 -15.94
CA ILE A 39 -34.94 -22.62 -14.74
C ILE A 39 -36.00 -22.22 -13.70
N LYS A 40 -36.97 -23.12 -13.55
CA LYS A 40 -37.97 -23.14 -12.47
C LYS A 40 -37.28 -23.02 -11.10
N PRO A 41 -37.66 -22.08 -10.22
CA PRO A 41 -37.16 -22.06 -8.85
C PRO A 41 -37.62 -23.33 -8.10
N PRO A 42 -36.74 -24.00 -7.34
CA PRO A 42 -37.13 -25.13 -6.52
C PRO A 42 -38.12 -24.71 -5.44
N ALA A 43 -38.99 -25.65 -5.12
CA ALA A 43 -40.17 -25.50 -4.28
C ALA A 43 -39.85 -25.03 -2.86
N ASP A 44 -40.78 -24.20 -2.40
CA ASP A 44 -41.11 -23.84 -1.02
C ASP A 44 -40.87 -24.99 -0.03
N VAL A 45 -39.83 -24.85 0.80
CA VAL A 45 -39.57 -25.69 1.96
C VAL A 45 -39.84 -24.89 3.22
N GLY A 46 -41.04 -25.12 3.76
CA GLY A 46 -41.46 -25.02 5.17
C GLY A 46 -40.73 -24.02 6.07
N ALA A 47 -41.50 -23.03 6.54
CA ALA A 47 -41.19 -22.23 7.71
C ALA A 47 -40.90 -23.15 8.92
N ALA A 48 -39.61 -23.32 9.23
CA ALA A 48 -39.20 -23.72 10.56
C ALA A 48 -39.26 -22.47 11.45
N ASP A 49 -40.14 -22.51 12.43
CA ASP A 49 -40.29 -21.53 13.50
C ASP A 49 -38.93 -21.44 14.25
N VAL A 50 -38.11 -20.46 13.89
CA VAL A 50 -36.86 -20.18 14.61
C VAL A 50 -37.27 -19.48 15.90
N PHE A 51 -37.32 -20.25 16.98
CA PHE A 51 -37.38 -19.73 18.33
C PHE A 51 -36.13 -18.85 18.56
N VAL A 52 -36.30 -17.54 18.42
CA VAL A 52 -35.32 -16.55 18.85
C VAL A 52 -35.57 -16.30 20.33
N PRO A 53 -34.71 -16.76 21.25
CA PRO A 53 -34.84 -16.40 22.66
C PRO A 53 -34.77 -14.87 22.79
N PRO A 54 -35.52 -14.25 23.73
CA PRO A 54 -35.46 -12.82 23.94
C PRO A 54 -34.02 -12.41 24.24
N VAL A 55 -33.50 -11.48 23.43
CA VAL A 55 -32.23 -10.81 23.69
C VAL A 55 -32.40 -10.07 25.02
N PRO A 56 -31.55 -10.32 26.03
CA PRO A 56 -31.60 -9.56 27.26
C PRO A 56 -31.41 -8.08 26.92
N ASP A 57 -32.37 -7.27 27.34
CA ASP A 57 -32.32 -5.81 27.39
C ASP A 57 -31.31 -5.38 28.47
N GLY A 58 -30.06 -5.72 28.22
CA GLY A 58 -28.90 -5.29 28.98
C GLY A 58 -28.69 -3.79 28.78
N SER A 59 -29.50 -3.00 29.47
CA SER A 59 -29.21 -1.63 29.87
C SER A 59 -28.10 -1.63 30.93
N GLY A 60 -26.95 -2.21 30.55
CA GLY A 60 -25.69 -2.09 31.25
C GLY A 60 -24.92 -0.95 30.60
N ALA A 61 -24.98 0.23 31.21
CA ALA A 61 -24.01 1.29 30.97
C ALA A 61 -22.64 0.84 31.51
N ASP A 62 -22.04 -0.15 30.85
CA ASP A 62 -20.64 -0.45 31.03
C ASP A 62 -19.88 0.66 30.33
N GLY A 63 -19.59 1.71 31.10
CA GLY A 63 -18.61 2.75 30.78
C GLY A 63 -17.20 2.17 30.73
N SER A 64 -17.02 1.08 29.98
CA SER A 64 -15.72 0.61 29.55
C SER A 64 -15.22 1.64 28.56
N SER A 65 -14.48 2.62 29.06
CA SER A 65 -13.63 3.43 28.20
C SER A 65 -12.56 2.47 27.67
N SER A 66 -12.93 1.69 26.65
CA SER A 66 -11.98 0.94 25.84
C SER A 66 -10.92 1.95 25.47
N GLY A 67 -9.73 1.79 26.03
CA GLY A 67 -8.71 2.81 25.95
C GLY A 67 -8.25 2.91 24.51
N GLN A 68 -8.88 3.82 23.76
CA GLN A 68 -8.60 4.00 22.35
C GLN A 68 -7.13 4.37 22.24
N SER A 69 -6.38 3.54 21.51
CA SER A 69 -4.99 3.83 21.18
C SER A 69 -4.91 5.20 20.52
N LYS A 70 -4.38 6.17 21.28
CA LYS A 70 -4.22 7.55 20.82
C LYS A 70 -2.98 7.63 19.95
N ALA A 71 -3.12 8.27 18.80
CA ALA A 71 -2.00 8.64 17.93
C ALA A 71 -1.81 10.15 17.90
N THR A 72 -0.58 10.58 18.10
CA THR A 72 -0.11 11.93 17.82
C THR A 72 0.69 11.88 16.53
N VAL A 73 0.18 12.57 15.50
CA VAL A 73 0.81 12.64 14.19
C VAL A 73 1.20 14.08 13.94
N THR A 74 2.49 14.32 13.75
CA THR A 74 3.06 15.63 13.43
C THR A 74 3.85 15.47 12.16
N LEU A 75 3.15 15.46 11.03
CA LEU A 75 3.73 15.28 9.70
C LEU A 75 3.45 16.50 8.83
N THR A 76 4.46 16.94 8.09
CA THR A 76 4.34 17.91 7.02
C THR A 76 4.41 17.21 5.67
N TYR A 77 3.77 17.79 4.65
CA TYR A 77 3.65 17.18 3.33
C TYR A 77 4.00 18.18 2.23
N SER A 78 4.61 17.67 1.16
CA SER A 78 4.83 18.39 -0.09
C SER A 78 4.50 17.49 -1.28
N GLY A 79 3.80 18.03 -2.28
CA GLY A 79 3.34 17.26 -3.45
C GLY A 79 2.04 16.46 -3.24
N CYS A 80 1.50 16.44 -2.01
CA CYS A 80 0.16 15.92 -1.72
C CYS A 80 -0.53 16.66 -0.56
N SER A 81 -1.83 16.43 -0.35
CA SER A 81 -2.68 17.13 0.61
C SER A 81 -3.17 16.25 1.77
N ALA A 82 -2.26 15.49 2.41
CA ALA A 82 -2.61 14.65 3.55
C ALA A 82 -2.86 15.49 4.83
N SER A 83 -3.82 15.06 5.65
CA SER A 83 -4.11 15.70 6.94
C SER A 83 -4.44 14.67 8.04
N PHE A 84 -3.75 14.81 9.17
CA PHE A 84 -3.97 14.05 10.41
C PHE A 84 -4.51 14.93 11.54
N ALA A 85 -5.19 16.03 11.18
CA ALA A 85 -5.80 16.96 12.12
C ALA A 85 -7.13 16.46 12.72
N GLY A 86 -7.67 15.35 12.21
CA GLY A 86 -8.92 14.75 12.68
C GLY A 86 -8.74 13.80 13.85
N THR A 87 -9.72 12.92 14.04
CA THR A 87 -9.62 11.83 15.02
C THR A 87 -8.73 10.74 14.44
N ASN A 88 -7.59 10.49 15.09
CA ASN A 88 -6.64 9.48 14.67
C ASN A 88 -6.93 8.13 15.35
N HIS A 89 -7.05 7.09 14.54
CA HIS A 89 -7.24 5.70 14.95
C HIS A 89 -6.01 4.88 14.63
N VAL A 90 -5.58 4.02 15.57
CA VAL A 90 -4.49 3.06 15.36
C VAL A 90 -5.08 1.67 15.22
N ILE A 91 -4.76 1.02 14.11
CA ILE A 91 -5.16 -0.35 13.82
C ILE A 91 -3.89 -1.17 13.65
N VAL A 92 -3.83 -2.31 14.33
CA VAL A 92 -2.76 -3.28 14.13
C VAL A 92 -3.35 -4.59 13.64
N GLN A 93 -2.82 -5.11 12.53
CA GLN A 93 -3.21 -6.38 11.95
C GLN A 93 -2.02 -7.02 11.24
N ASN A 94 -1.68 -8.27 11.56
CA ASN A 94 -0.66 -9.06 10.84
C ASN A 94 0.64 -8.27 10.56
N ASP A 95 1.32 -7.79 11.61
CA ASP A 95 2.56 -6.99 11.51
C ASP A 95 2.44 -5.70 10.68
N THR A 96 1.22 -5.20 10.52
CA THR A 96 0.93 -3.90 9.93
C THR A 96 0.42 -2.98 11.02
N LEU A 97 0.97 -1.77 11.08
CA LEU A 97 0.42 -0.67 11.87
C LEU A 97 -0.15 0.37 10.91
N THR A 98 -1.44 0.65 11.06
CA THR A 98 -2.14 1.66 10.29
C THR A 98 -2.60 2.78 11.21
N VAL A 99 -2.24 4.02 10.90
CA VAL A 99 -2.78 5.21 11.54
C VAL A 99 -3.72 5.89 10.55
N SER A 100 -4.99 6.01 10.88
CA SER A 100 -6.01 6.62 10.03
C SER A 100 -6.60 7.84 10.70
N SER A 101 -6.74 8.94 9.96
CA SER A 101 -7.36 10.19 10.40
C SER A 101 -8.73 10.32 9.74
N VAL A 102 -9.77 10.48 10.57
CA VAL A 102 -11.14 10.73 10.10
C VAL A 102 -11.51 12.18 10.43
N ALA A 103 -11.99 12.92 9.44
CA ALA A 103 -12.47 14.28 9.58
C ALA A 103 -13.70 14.50 8.70
N SER A 104 -14.65 15.32 9.15
CA SER A 104 -15.85 15.70 8.38
C SER A 104 -16.66 14.51 7.82
N GLY A 105 -16.70 13.39 8.56
CA GLY A 105 -17.44 12.19 8.17
C GLY A 105 -16.74 11.26 7.16
N GLY A 106 -15.47 11.52 6.80
CA GLY A 106 -14.71 10.70 5.87
C GLY A 106 -13.25 10.50 6.25
N LEU A 107 -12.57 9.61 5.52
CA LEU A 107 -11.13 9.39 5.66
C LEU A 107 -10.36 10.60 5.12
N SER A 108 -9.63 11.27 6.00
CA SER A 108 -8.78 12.42 5.62
C SER A 108 -7.40 11.96 5.14
N ALA A 109 -6.78 11.05 5.89
CA ALA A 109 -5.52 10.40 5.52
C ALA A 109 -5.38 9.04 6.21
N SER A 110 -4.58 8.13 5.64
CA SER A 110 -4.17 6.89 6.29
C SER A 110 -2.70 6.59 5.99
N LEU A 111 -1.93 6.31 7.04
CA LEU A 111 -0.53 5.89 6.94
C LEU A 111 -0.42 4.44 7.37
N GLN A 112 0.02 3.58 6.47
CA GLN A 112 0.25 2.16 6.73
C GLN A 112 1.75 1.87 6.76
N LEU A 113 2.19 1.17 7.81
CA LEU A 113 3.57 0.79 8.04
C LEU A 113 3.66 -0.73 8.19
N VAL A 114 4.47 -1.35 7.33
CA VAL A 114 4.92 -2.75 7.50
C VAL A 114 6.43 -2.71 7.55
N LEU A 115 6.99 -2.79 8.76
CA LEU A 115 8.42 -2.61 9.00
C LEU A 115 8.98 -3.91 9.58
N LYS A 116 10.13 -4.36 9.08
CA LYS A 116 10.77 -5.62 9.52
C LYS A 116 11.59 -5.48 10.79
N GLN A 117 11.96 -4.26 11.15
CA GLN A 117 12.71 -3.95 12.36
C GLN A 117 11.86 -3.12 13.32
N THR A 118 12.09 -3.29 14.62
CA THR A 118 11.34 -2.62 15.70
C THR A 118 12.08 -1.40 16.28
N SER A 119 13.32 -1.18 15.86
CA SER A 119 14.15 -0.02 16.20
C SER A 119 15.21 0.23 15.12
N GLY A 120 15.87 1.39 15.17
CA GLY A 120 16.96 1.76 14.27
C GLY A 120 16.50 2.57 13.06
N THR A 121 17.37 2.68 12.06
CA THR A 121 17.16 3.56 10.91
C THR A 121 17.01 2.76 9.62
N ILE A 122 16.05 3.15 8.78
CA ILE A 122 15.80 2.59 7.45
C ILE A 122 15.97 3.70 6.43
N THR A 123 16.92 3.55 5.51
CA THR A 123 16.96 4.39 4.30
C THR A 123 16.07 3.77 3.24
N LEU A 124 15.12 4.55 2.72
CA LEU A 124 14.19 4.09 1.71
C LEU A 124 14.81 4.14 0.31
N SER A 125 14.47 3.11 -0.47
CA SER A 125 14.64 3.05 -1.92
C SER A 125 13.68 2.00 -2.46
N THR A 126 13.41 2.08 -3.76
CA THR A 126 12.68 1.07 -4.53
C THR A 126 13.35 -0.30 -4.36
N LYS A 127 14.68 -0.37 -4.45
CA LYS A 127 15.45 -1.61 -4.26
C LYS A 127 15.30 -2.16 -2.85
N HIS A 128 15.37 -1.30 -1.83
CA HIS A 128 15.17 -1.71 -0.43
C HIS A 128 13.78 -2.33 -0.23
N ARG A 129 12.73 -1.70 -0.77
CA ARG A 129 11.35 -2.20 -0.71
C ARG A 129 11.23 -3.62 -1.26
N GLN A 130 11.83 -3.90 -2.42
CA GLN A 130 11.82 -5.23 -3.04
C GLN A 130 12.54 -6.29 -2.20
N GLN A 131 13.65 -5.92 -1.57
CA GLN A 131 14.49 -6.86 -0.83
C GLN A 131 13.96 -7.20 0.55
N THR A 132 13.37 -6.23 1.26
CA THR A 132 12.97 -6.39 2.66
C THR A 132 11.48 -6.59 2.85
N GLY A 133 10.67 -6.20 1.86
CA GLY A 133 9.22 -6.15 2.00
C GLY A 133 8.75 -5.07 2.98
N THR A 134 9.58 -4.07 3.32
CA THR A 134 9.16 -2.88 4.09
C THR A 134 8.14 -2.06 3.31
N VAL A 135 6.91 -1.91 3.81
CA VAL A 135 5.85 -1.10 3.17
C VAL A 135 5.70 0.23 3.90
N VAL A 136 5.62 1.33 3.15
CA VAL A 136 5.07 2.59 3.63
C VAL A 136 4.05 3.07 2.61
N ASN A 137 2.78 3.11 3.01
CA ASN A 137 1.73 3.67 2.17
C ASN A 137 1.09 4.87 2.85
N LEU A 138 0.87 5.93 2.08
CA LEU A 138 0.07 7.09 2.48
C LEU A 138 -1.14 7.17 1.55
N VAL A 139 -2.34 7.05 2.10
CA VAL A 139 -3.60 7.26 1.38
C VAL A 139 -4.15 8.63 1.74
N THR A 140 -4.41 9.47 0.75
CA THR A 140 -5.05 10.78 0.93
C THR A 140 -5.77 11.21 -0.34
N GLY A 141 -6.95 11.83 -0.20
CA GLY A 141 -7.74 12.32 -1.34
C GLY A 141 -8.06 11.23 -2.37
N GLY A 142 -8.27 9.98 -1.92
CA GLY A 142 -8.48 8.83 -2.81
C GLY A 142 -7.23 8.34 -3.55
N THR A 143 -6.06 8.93 -3.31
CA THR A 143 -4.79 8.57 -3.94
C THR A 143 -3.92 7.80 -2.96
N THR A 144 -3.23 6.76 -3.44
CA THR A 144 -2.25 5.99 -2.65
C THR A 144 -0.84 6.30 -3.12
N TYR A 145 -0.01 6.75 -2.20
CA TYR A 145 1.43 6.94 -2.39
C TYR A 145 2.18 5.81 -1.67
N THR A 146 3.22 5.25 -2.28
CA THR A 146 3.96 4.11 -1.73
C THR A 146 5.47 4.26 -1.93
N ASN A 147 6.27 3.52 -1.16
CA ASN A 147 7.72 3.51 -1.25
C ASN A 147 8.25 2.58 -2.36
N ILE A 148 7.59 2.58 -3.53
CA ILE A 148 8.03 1.87 -4.73
C ILE A 148 7.68 2.69 -5.97
N THR A 149 8.60 2.78 -6.93
CA THR A 149 8.31 3.31 -8.26
C THR A 149 7.86 2.22 -9.22
N PHE A 150 7.02 2.55 -10.20
CA PHE A 150 6.65 1.62 -11.27
C PHE A 150 7.47 1.84 -12.55
N ASP A 151 8.39 2.81 -12.54
CA ASP A 151 9.27 3.09 -13.66
C ASP A 151 10.35 2.00 -13.80
N THR A 152 10.27 1.23 -14.88
CA THR A 152 11.20 0.12 -15.12
C THR A 152 12.66 0.56 -15.29
N ALA A 153 12.89 1.81 -15.73
CA ALA A 153 14.22 2.36 -15.88
C ALA A 153 14.92 2.56 -14.53
N VAL A 154 14.18 2.66 -13.41
CA VAL A 154 14.77 2.72 -12.07
C VAL A 154 15.30 1.35 -11.66
N TYR A 155 14.57 0.27 -11.94
CA TYR A 155 15.01 -1.09 -11.63
C TYR A 155 16.27 -1.49 -12.40
N THR A 156 16.40 -1.03 -13.65
CA THR A 156 17.56 -1.29 -14.49
C THR A 156 18.73 -0.33 -14.24
N GLY A 157 18.56 0.65 -13.34
CA GLY A 157 19.57 1.68 -13.04
C GLY A 157 19.76 2.72 -14.15
N GLN A 158 18.90 2.72 -15.16
CA GLN A 158 18.91 3.70 -16.26
C GLN A 158 18.36 5.07 -15.84
N LYS A 159 17.64 5.13 -14.72
CA LYS A 159 17.10 6.36 -14.13
C LYS A 159 17.33 6.38 -12.61
N PRO A 160 17.58 7.56 -12.00
CA PRO A 160 17.66 7.69 -10.55
C PRO A 160 16.36 7.27 -9.86
N ASP A 161 16.49 6.64 -8.69
CA ASP A 161 15.36 6.24 -7.86
C ASP A 161 14.68 7.46 -7.22
N PRO A 162 13.39 7.72 -7.50
CA PRO A 162 12.68 8.82 -6.87
C PRO A 162 12.34 8.54 -5.39
N ILE A 163 12.29 7.26 -4.99
CA ILE A 163 12.00 6.85 -3.61
C ILE A 163 13.26 7.05 -2.77
N LYS A 164 13.14 7.89 -1.73
CA LYS A 164 14.26 8.26 -0.87
C LYS A 164 13.79 8.69 0.52
N GLY A 165 14.75 9.09 1.35
CA GLY A 165 14.52 9.54 2.70
C GLY A 165 14.78 8.46 3.73
N THR A 166 14.53 8.81 4.99
CA THR A 166 14.91 7.97 6.13
C THR A 166 13.76 7.84 7.11
N ILE A 167 13.58 6.63 7.64
CA ILE A 167 12.68 6.33 8.75
C ILE A 167 13.54 5.96 9.95
N THR A 168 13.43 6.71 11.03
CA THR A 168 14.04 6.35 12.33
C THR A 168 12.95 5.80 13.23
N ILE A 169 13.15 4.58 13.70
CA ILE A 169 12.24 3.86 14.58
C ILE A 169 12.88 3.90 15.97
N ASN A 170 12.34 4.72 16.85
CA ASN A 170 12.75 4.74 18.25
C ASN A 170 12.12 3.56 19.00
N LYS A 171 10.86 3.27 18.66
CA LYS A 171 10.10 2.16 19.26
C LYS A 171 9.02 1.70 18.30
N LEU A 172 8.86 0.39 18.13
CA LEU A 172 7.73 -0.20 17.40
C LEU A 172 7.37 -1.56 17.98
N SER A 173 6.10 -1.75 18.27
CA SER A 173 5.51 -3.01 18.71
C SER A 173 4.14 -3.15 18.08
N PHE A 174 4.05 -4.03 17.09
CA PHE A 174 2.77 -4.36 16.44
C PHE A 174 1.81 -5.00 17.46
N ALA A 175 2.30 -5.92 18.31
CA ALA A 175 1.48 -6.59 19.32
C ALA A 175 0.72 -5.62 20.25
N THR A 176 1.35 -4.50 20.61
CA THR A 176 0.75 -3.52 21.51
C THR A 176 0.24 -2.26 20.81
N GLY A 177 0.49 -2.09 19.51
CA GLY A 177 0.19 -0.86 18.77
C GLY A 177 0.97 0.37 19.24
N VAL A 178 2.17 0.16 19.76
CA VAL A 178 3.08 1.25 20.17
C VAL A 178 4.03 1.56 19.02
N ALA A 179 4.14 2.83 18.68
CA ALA A 179 5.07 3.34 17.68
C ALA A 179 5.63 4.70 18.11
N ASP A 180 6.90 4.91 17.83
CA ASP A 180 7.60 6.18 17.84
C ASP A 180 8.52 6.16 16.63
N VAL A 181 8.04 6.77 15.55
CA VAL A 181 8.63 6.71 14.22
C VAL A 181 8.81 8.14 13.70
N ARG A 182 10.03 8.47 13.29
CA ARG A 182 10.37 9.73 12.64
C ARG A 182 10.63 9.50 11.15
N PHE A 183 10.06 10.36 10.33
CA PHE A 183 10.30 10.42 8.89
C PHE A 183 11.13 11.65 8.57
N SER A 184 12.13 11.50 7.70
CA SER A 184 12.98 12.59 7.23
C SER A 184 13.14 12.51 5.71
N GLY A 185 12.57 13.49 5.01
CA GLY A 185 12.58 13.62 3.56
C GLY A 185 12.05 12.38 2.84
N VAL A 186 11.05 11.70 3.40
CA VAL A 186 10.53 10.45 2.84
C VAL A 186 9.68 10.76 1.62
N THR A 187 10.16 10.38 0.44
CA THR A 187 9.44 10.55 -0.84
C THR A 187 8.77 9.24 -1.24
N LEU A 188 7.46 9.31 -1.48
CA LEU A 188 6.59 8.23 -1.94
C LEU A 188 6.04 8.56 -3.32
N GLU A 189 5.75 7.55 -4.14
CA GLU A 189 5.18 7.70 -5.49
C GLU A 189 3.72 7.27 -5.53
N ASN A 190 2.90 8.01 -6.26
CA ASN A 190 1.51 7.68 -6.57
C ASN A 190 1.43 6.41 -7.42
N VAL A 191 0.66 5.42 -6.97
CA VAL A 191 0.43 4.16 -7.70
C VAL A 191 -0.41 4.33 -8.98
N GLY A 192 -1.06 5.48 -9.15
CA GLY A 192 -1.87 5.82 -10.31
C GLY A 192 -1.06 6.36 -11.49
N ALA A 193 -1.74 6.61 -12.61
CA ALA A 193 -1.12 6.97 -13.89
C ALA A 193 -0.31 8.28 -13.90
N SER A 194 -0.47 9.15 -12.89
CA SER A 194 0.20 10.46 -12.87
C SER A 194 1.63 10.41 -12.33
N HIS A 195 2.06 9.32 -11.68
CA HIS A 195 3.40 9.17 -11.08
C HIS A 195 3.82 10.37 -10.20
N GLY A 196 2.84 11.05 -9.60
CA GLY A 196 3.08 12.18 -8.70
C GLY A 196 3.80 11.71 -7.43
N HIS A 197 4.56 12.60 -6.80
CA HIS A 197 5.32 12.28 -5.59
C HIS A 197 4.72 13.00 -4.39
N CYS A 198 4.69 12.31 -3.24
CA CYS A 198 4.45 12.95 -1.96
C CYS A 198 5.67 12.80 -1.05
N THR A 199 6.21 13.92 -0.57
CA THR A 199 7.27 13.92 0.44
C THR A 199 6.68 14.22 1.81
N LEU A 200 7.10 13.46 2.81
CA LEU A 200 6.66 13.61 4.19
C LEU A 200 7.83 13.66 5.18
N ASP A 201 7.67 14.52 6.19
CA ASP A 201 8.63 14.79 7.25
C ASP A 201 7.91 14.90 8.59
N GLY A 202 8.53 14.43 9.67
CA GLY A 202 8.01 14.59 11.03
C GLY A 202 7.90 13.29 11.81
N THR A 203 6.90 13.16 12.69
CA THR A 203 6.81 12.04 13.64
C THR A 203 5.40 11.47 13.77
N VAL A 204 5.34 10.17 14.02
CA VAL A 204 4.15 9.44 14.42
C VAL A 204 4.44 8.75 15.74
N VAL A 205 3.66 9.11 16.76
CA VAL A 205 3.73 8.50 18.09
C VAL A 205 2.39 7.89 18.43
N THR A 206 2.36 6.62 18.79
CA THR A 206 1.16 5.92 19.25
C THR A 206 1.38 5.34 20.64
N THR A 207 0.41 5.55 21.51
CA THR A 207 0.34 4.85 22.80
C THR A 207 -0.52 3.61 22.61
N GLY A 208 -0.03 2.46 23.04
CA GLY A 208 -0.67 1.17 22.79
C GLY A 208 -2.10 1.05 23.33
N LYS A 209 -2.75 -0.10 23.11
CA LYS A 209 -4.06 -0.36 23.74
C LYS A 209 -3.90 -0.38 25.26
N SER A 210 -4.56 0.55 25.95
CA SER A 210 -4.86 0.39 27.38
C SER A 210 -6.08 -0.52 27.48
N PHE A 211 -5.84 -1.75 27.95
CA PHE A 211 -6.88 -2.72 28.30
C PHE A 211 -7.56 -2.33 29.60
#